data_AF-A0A078B114-F1
#
_entry.id   AF-A0A078B114-F1
#
_cell.length_a   1.000
_cell.length_b   1.000
_cell.length_c   1.000
_cell.angle_alpha   90.00
_cell.angle_beta   90.00
_cell.angle_gamma   90.00
#
_symmetry.space_group_name_H-M   'P 1'
#
loop_
_entity.id
_entity.type
_entity.pdbx_description
1 polymer ?
#
loop_
_entity_poly.entity_id
_entity_poly.type
_entity_poly.pdbx_seq_one_letter_code
_entity_poly.pdbx_strand_id
1 'polypeptide(L)' 'MGKKEDGLWQGTLIFITIFVFGAAILGQYVYSVTKERSQARDNRLMTFGLVFMGTFCMWILWICTYMHQMYPLVKPELV' A
#
# COMPACT_ATOMS: atom_id res chain seq x y z
N MET A 1 23.83 -8.84 9.62
CA MET A 1 22.58 -8.10 9.95
C MET A 1 22.49 -6.95 8.97
N GLY A 2 21.43 -6.90 8.16
CA GLY A 2 21.18 -5.74 7.28
C GLY A 2 21.04 -4.46 8.11
N LYS A 3 21.25 -3.31 7.47
CA LYS A 3 21.02 -2.01 8.12
C LYS A 3 19.53 -1.90 8.44
N LYS A 4 19.16 -1.18 9.50
CA LYS A 4 17.74 -1.01 9.88
C LYS A 4 16.94 -0.32 8.77
N GLU A 5 17.63 0.48 7.95
CA GLU A 5 17.07 1.11 6.75
C GLU A 5 16.63 0.10 5.69
N ASP A 6 17.20 -1.11 5.66
CA ASP A 6 16.86 -2.14 4.67
C ASP A 6 15.39 -2.59 4.82
N GLY A 7 14.89 -2.66 6.06
CA GLY A 7 13.49 -2.98 6.33
C GLY A 7 12.51 -1.89 5.85
N LEU A 8 12.95 -0.62 5.83
CA LEU A 8 12.17 0.49 5.29
C LEU A 8 12.00 0.35 3.77
N TRP A 9 13.09 0.02 3.07
CA TRP A 9 13.07 -0.27 1.64
C TRP A 9 12.23 -1.49 1.31
N GLN A 10 12.43 -2.59 2.04
CA GLN A 10 11.68 -3.83 1.82
C GLN A 10 10.18 -3.62 1.98
N GLY A 11 9.72 -2.96 3.05
CA GLY A 11 8.29 -2.70 3.25
C GLY A 11 7.72 -1.75 2.20
N THR A 12 8.47 -0.71 1.82
CA THR A 12 8.03 0.21 0.74
C THR A 12 7.86 -0.52 -0.59
N LEU A 13 8.80 -1.40 -0.96
CA LEU A 13 8.67 -2.23 -2.17
C LEU A 13 7.48 -3.18 -2.11
N ILE A 14 7.16 -3.73 -0.93
CA ILE A 14 5.96 -4.55 -0.74
C ILE A 14 4.69 -3.73 -0.99
N PHE A 15 4.56 -2.54 -0.42
CA PHE A 15 3.39 -1.69 -0.64
C PHE A 15 3.26 -1.22 -2.10
N ILE A 16 4.37 -0.91 -2.77
CA ILE A 16 4.39 -0.61 -4.22
C ILE A 16 3.87 -1.83 -5.01
N THR A 17 4.34 -3.03 -4.66
CA THR A 17 3.91 -4.28 -5.31
C THR A 17 2.41 -4.50 -5.11
N ILE A 18 1.89 -4.31 -3.89
CA ILE A 18 0.46 -4.41 -3.60
C ILE A 18 -0.34 -3.41 -4.45
N PHE A 19 0.12 -2.16 -4.56
CA PHE A 19 -0.54 -1.16 -5.40
C PHE A 19 -0.57 -1.58 -6.87
N VAL A 20 0.58 -1.94 -7.45
CA VAL A 20 0.68 -2.31 -8.88
C VAL A 20 -0.21 -3.49 -9.22
N PHE A 21 -0.10 -4.60 -8.47
CA PHE A 21 -0.89 -5.80 -8.74
C PHE A 21 -2.37 -5.59 -8.39
N GLY A 22 -2.67 -4.94 -7.26
CA GLY A 22 -4.04 -4.65 -6.84
C GLY A 22 -4.77 -3.76 -7.85
N ALA A 23 -4.14 -2.67 -8.31
CA ALA A 23 -4.75 -1.77 -9.28
C ALA A 23 -4.93 -2.43 -10.65
N ALA A 24 -3.97 -3.24 -11.10
CA ALA A 24 -4.07 -3.98 -12.36
C ALA A 24 -5.21 -5.01 -12.32
N ILE A 25 -5.26 -5.87 -11.30
CA ILE A 25 -6.24 -6.95 -11.18
C ILE A 25 -7.64 -6.38 -10.95
N LEU A 26 -7.81 -5.51 -9.94
CA LEU A 26 -9.12 -4.94 -9.61
C LEU A 26 -9.61 -4.00 -10.71
N GLY A 27 -8.73 -3.18 -11.29
CA GLY A 27 -9.09 -2.31 -12.40
C GLY A 27 -9.56 -3.08 -13.64
N GLN A 28 -8.89 -4.18 -13.97
CA GLN A 28 -9.32 -5.06 -15.07
C GLN A 28 -10.63 -5.78 -14.75
N TYR A 29 -10.79 -6.26 -13.51
CA TYR A 29 -12.03 -6.88 -13.05
C TYR A 29 -13.20 -5.90 -13.15
N VAL A 30 -13.10 -4.70 -12.57
CA VAL A 30 -14.15 -3.66 -12.60
C VAL A 30 -14.50 -3.28 -14.03
N TYR A 31 -13.52 -3.12 -14.91
CA TYR A 31 -13.76 -2.87 -16.33
C TYR A 31 -14.57 -3.99 -16.99
N SER A 32 -14.25 -5.25 -16.68
CA SER A 32 -14.91 -6.42 -17.29
C SER A 32 -16.35 -6.62 -16.82
N VAL A 33 -16.65 -6.31 -15.55
CA VAL A 33 -17.98 -6.51 -14.95
C VAL A 33 -18.90 -5.29 -15.04
N THR A 34 -18.36 -4.12 -15.42
CA THR A 34 -19.19 -2.92 -15.62
C THR A 34 -20.18 -3.14 -16.75
N LYS A 35 -21.48 -3.09 -16.42
CA LYS A 35 -22.59 -3.31 -17.37
C LYS A 35 -22.67 -2.21 -18.43
N GLU A 36 -22.61 -0.97 -17.98
CA GLU A 36 -22.70 0.23 -18.82
C GLU A 36 -21.33 0.53 -19.44
N ARG A 37 -21.16 0.23 -20.74
CA ARG A 37 -19.85 0.34 -21.40
C ARG A 37 -19.31 1.77 -21.45
N SER A 38 -20.19 2.77 -21.48
CA SER A 38 -19.79 4.18 -21.42
C SER A 38 -19.07 4.53 -20.10
N GLN A 39 -19.38 3.85 -19.00
CA GLN A 39 -18.79 4.08 -17.67
C GLN A 39 -17.59 3.18 -17.35
N ALA A 40 -17.33 2.14 -18.14
CA ALA A 40 -16.32 1.12 -17.81
C ALA A 40 -14.90 1.70 -17.63
N ARG A 41 -14.52 2.68 -18.46
CA ARG A 41 -13.22 3.35 -18.35
C ARG A 41 -13.12 4.19 -17.09
N ASP A 42 -14.16 4.95 -16.78
CA ASP A 42 -14.18 5.87 -15.64
C ASP A 42 -14.22 5.09 -14.32
N ASN A 43 -14.99 3.99 -14.26
CA ASN A 43 -15.00 3.06 -13.13
C ASN A 43 -13.63 2.41 -12.91
N ARG A 44 -12.93 2.04 -13.99
CA ARG A 44 -11.55 1.54 -13.90
C ARG A 44 -10.63 2.61 -13.32
N LEU A 45 -10.69 3.84 -13.81
CA LEU A 45 -9.86 4.94 -13.31
C LEU A 45 -10.14 5.24 -11.83
N MET A 46 -11.41 5.25 -11.43
CA MET A 46 -11.82 5.39 -10.04
C MET A 46 -11.25 4.26 -9.17
N THR A 47 -11.27 3.03 -9.66
CA THR A 47 -10.67 1.87 -8.98
C THR A 47 -9.17 2.08 -8.74
N PHE A 48 -8.42 2.56 -9.74
CA PHE A 48 -7.01 2.90 -9.58
C PHE A 48 -6.80 3.94 -8.47
N GLY A 49 -7.61 5.00 -8.44
CA GLY A 49 -7.54 6.03 -7.41
C GLY A 49 -7.85 5.50 -6.00
N LEU A 50 -8.87 4.66 -5.87
CA LEU A 50 -9.24 4.04 -4.59
C LEU A 50 -8.16 3.08 -4.08
N VAL A 51 -7.59 2.25 -4.96
CA VAL A 51 -6.49 1.34 -4.59
C VAL A 51 -5.25 2.14 -4.20
N PHE A 52 -4.91 3.20 -4.92
CA PHE A 52 -3.81 4.09 -4.54
C PHE A 52 -4.04 4.71 -3.15
N MET A 53 -5.21 5.31 -2.92
CA MET A 53 -5.53 5.95 -1.64
C MET A 53 -5.48 4.94 -0.48
N GLY A 54 -6.09 3.76 -0.64
CA GLY A 54 -6.08 2.73 0.39
C GLY A 54 -4.68 2.20 0.69
N THR A 55 -3.91 1.86 -0.34
CA THR A 55 -2.53 1.38 -0.17
C THR A 55 -1.61 2.44 0.43
N PHE A 56 -1.78 3.70 0.04
CA PHE A 56 -1.04 4.83 0.59
C PHE A 56 -1.36 5.07 2.07
N CYS A 57 -2.64 5.04 2.47
CA CYS A 57 -3.02 5.16 3.88
C CYS A 57 -2.43 4.04 4.74
N MET A 58 -2.48 2.79 4.26
CA MET A 58 -1.88 1.65 4.95
C MET A 58 -0.35 1.78 5.04
N TRP A 59 0.30 2.24 3.96
CA TRP A 59 1.74 2.49 3.94
C TRP A 59 2.14 3.59 4.92
N ILE A 60 1.40 4.71 5.01
CA ILE A 60 1.65 5.79 5.98
C ILE A 60 1.63 5.25 7.41
N LEU A 61 0.58 4.50 7.78
CA LEU A 61 0.48 3.96 9.13
C LEU A 61 1.66 3.02 9.43
N TRP A 62 2.01 2.17 8.48
CA TRP A 62 3.15 1.26 8.61
C TRP A 62 4.49 2.00 8.72
N ILE A 63 4.78 2.96 7.85
CA ILE A 63 6.07 3.67 7.88
C ILE A 63 6.22 4.50 9.16
N CYS A 64 5.14 5.13 9.62
CA CYS A 64 5.14 5.84 10.90
C CYS A 64 5.47 4.87 12.05
N THR A 65 4.74 3.77 12.18
CA THR A 65 4.96 2.80 13.27
C THR A 65 6.36 2.18 13.22
N TYR A 66 6.87 1.85 12.03
CA TYR A 66 8.22 1.32 11.82
C TYR A 66 9.30 2.33 12.25
N MET A 67 9.20 3.58 11.82
CA MET A 67 10.19 4.62 12.15
C MET A 67 10.24 4.92 13.65
N HIS A 68 9.10 4.90 14.35
CA HIS A 68 9.07 5.10 15.81
C HIS A 68 9.85 4.02 16.57
N GLN A 69 9.98 2.82 16.01
CA GLN A 69 10.69 1.70 16.62
C GLN A 69 12.14 1.56 16.12
N MET A 70 12.55 2.30 15.08
CA MET A 70 13.86 2.12 14.43
C MET A 70 15.03 2.52 15.34
N TYR A 71 14.88 3.60 16.11
CA TYR A 71 15.88 4.10 17.06
C TYR A 71 15.21 4.45 18.41
N PRO A 72 14.86 3.45 19.23
CA PRO A 72 14.08 3.69 20.43
C PRO A 72 14.91 4.37 21.52
N LEU A 73 14.33 5.41 22.13
CA LEU A 73 14.91 6.09 23.29
C LEU A 73 14.56 5.40 24.62
N VAL A 74 13.41 4.70 24.64
CA VAL A 74 12.90 3.97 25.80
C VAL A 74 12.95 2.49 25.48
N LYS A 75 13.46 1.69 26.43
CA LYS A 75 13.46 0.23 26.35
C LYS A 75 12.39 -0.32 27.31
N PRO A 76 11.75 -1.45 26.99
CA PRO A 76 10.82 -2.09 27.91
C PRO A 76 11.54 -2.50 29.20
N GLU A 77 10.93 -2.21 30.36
CA GLU A 77 11.37 -2.76 31.64
C GLU A 77 10.91 -4.21 31.74
N LEU A 78 11.83 -5.10 32.09
CA LEU A 78 11.53 -6.50 32.39
C LEU A 78 11.34 -6.59 33.90
N VAL A 79 10.10 -6.84 34.33
CA VAL A 79 9.76 -7.18 35.71
C VAL A 79 9.79 -8.69 35.87
#